data_AF-A0AAV0CN25-F1
#
_entry.id   AF-A0AAV0CN25-F1
#
_cell.length_a   1.000
_cell.length_b   1.000
_cell.length_c   1.000
_cell.angle_alpha   90.00
_cell.angle_beta   90.00
_cell.angle_gamma   90.00
#
_symmetry.space_group_name_H-M   'P 1'
#
loop_
_entity.id
_entity.type
_entity.pdbx_description
1 polymer ?
#
loop_
_entity_poly.entity_id
_entity_poly.type
_entity_poly.pdbx_seq_one_letter_code
_entity_poly.pdbx_strand_id
1 'polypeptide(L)'
;MHKVLHVGPDTCSVISKLLTEEDTEAWGVEPYDIEDADIQCKRLVKKGIVRVADIKFPLPYRAKSFHLVIVSDALDYLSPKYLNRTLPEMARVSSNGLVLFTGYPHNKKPKTGDKAKFGHSAKLRSSTWWIRYFIETSLEQNDAASKKFEQAAVKRSYHPTCQIFHLKSYN
;
A
#
# COMPACT_ATOMS: atom_id res chain seq x y z
N MET A 1 15.23 -14.08 5.36
CA MET A 1 14.23 -13.15 5.94
C MET A 1 14.04 -11.89 5.10
N HIS A 2 12.88 -11.78 4.45
CA HIS A 2 12.39 -10.66 3.67
C HIS A 2 11.56 -9.72 4.54
N LYS A 3 12.04 -8.48 4.66
CA LYS A 3 11.35 -7.40 5.37
C LYS A 3 10.27 -6.76 4.50
N VAL A 4 9.01 -6.80 4.96
CA VAL A 4 7.84 -6.29 4.24
C VAL A 4 7.14 -5.22 5.08
N LEU A 5 6.84 -4.07 4.47
CA LEU A 5 5.98 -3.04 5.04
C LEU A 5 4.64 -3.03 4.31
N HIS A 6 3.52 -3.18 5.02
CA HIS A 6 2.19 -2.90 4.49
C HIS A 6 1.69 -1.54 4.96
N VAL A 7 1.07 -0.78 4.07
CA VAL A 7 0.49 0.54 4.35
C VAL A 7 -0.91 0.61 3.76
N GLY A 8 -1.90 0.91 4.59
CA GLY A 8 -3.28 1.09 4.15
C GLY A 8 -4.31 0.49 5.09
N PRO A 9 -5.60 0.54 4.73
CA PRO A 9 -6.65 -0.08 5.52
C PRO A 9 -6.42 -1.58 5.58
N ASP A 10 -6.96 -2.20 6.64
CA ASP A 10 -6.86 -3.63 6.90
C ASP A 10 -5.41 -4.12 7.11
N THR A 11 -4.50 -3.20 7.43
CA THR A 11 -3.09 -3.51 7.70
C THR A 11 -2.94 -4.62 8.73
N CYS A 12 -3.69 -4.58 9.83
CA CYS A 12 -3.64 -5.61 10.86
C CYS A 12 -3.96 -7.03 10.33
N SER A 13 -4.92 -7.14 9.41
CA SER A 13 -5.30 -8.43 8.78
C SER A 13 -4.19 -8.94 7.86
N VAL A 14 -3.64 -8.05 7.02
CA VAL A 14 -2.53 -8.41 6.11
C VAL A 14 -1.30 -8.83 6.90
N ILE A 15 -0.92 -8.07 7.93
CA ILE A 15 0.22 -8.38 8.78
C ILE A 15 0.03 -9.68 9.54
N SER A 16 -1.17 -9.97 10.05
CA SER A 16 -1.44 -11.25 10.71
C SER A 16 -1.17 -12.45 9.80
N LYS A 17 -1.43 -12.33 8.49
CA LYS A 17 -1.13 -13.37 7.50
C LYS A 17 0.36 -13.41 7.13
N LEU A 18 0.99 -12.25 6.93
CA LEU A 18 2.42 -12.19 6.59
C LEU A 18 3.31 -12.74 7.71
N LEU A 19 2.90 -12.60 8.97
CA LEU A 19 3.62 -13.16 10.11
C LEU A 19 3.58 -14.70 10.17
N THR A 20 2.71 -15.35 9.38
CA THR A 20 2.69 -16.82 9.27
C THR A 20 3.51 -17.34 8.09
N GLU A 21 4.00 -16.46 7.22
CA GLU A 21 4.84 -16.84 6.09
C GLU A 21 6.28 -17.08 6.56
N GLU A 22 6.88 -18.17 6.09
CA GLU A 22 8.28 -18.46 6.35
C GLU A 22 9.18 -17.38 5.72
N ASP A 23 10.34 -17.15 6.33
CA ASP A 23 11.32 -16.19 5.86
C ASP A 23 10.78 -14.75 5.69
N THR A 24 9.70 -14.36 6.38
CA THR A 24 9.11 -13.02 6.28
C THR A 24 9.11 -12.30 7.62
N GLU A 25 9.58 -11.05 7.63
CA GLU A 25 9.37 -10.11 8.73
C GLU A 25 8.43 -9.01 8.25
N ALA A 26 7.34 -8.77 8.99
CA ALA A 26 6.27 -7.90 8.53
C ALA A 26 5.99 -6.75 9.52
N TRP A 27 5.84 -5.54 8.98
CA TRP A 27 5.43 -4.34 9.72
C TRP A 27 4.29 -3.64 9.01
N GLY A 28 3.44 -2.97 9.77
CA GLY A 28 2.25 -2.29 9.26
C GLY A 28 2.21 -0.80 9.57
N VAL A 29 1.61 -0.02 8.68
CA VAL A 29 1.14 1.33 8.94
C VAL A 29 -0.35 1.41 8.61
N GLU A 30 -1.16 1.61 9.65
CA GLU A 30 -2.60 1.88 9.53
C GLU A 30 -2.81 3.41 9.52
N PRO A 31 -3.21 4.00 8.37
CA PRO A 31 -3.36 5.45 8.26
C PRO A 31 -4.64 6.00 8.91
N TYR A 32 -5.54 5.12 9.36
CA TYR A 32 -6.85 5.50 9.89
C TYR A 32 -6.98 5.11 11.36
N ASP A 33 -8.04 5.60 11.99
CA ASP A 33 -8.33 5.27 13.39
C ASP A 33 -8.61 3.76 13.56
N ILE A 34 -8.21 3.25 14.73
CA ILE A 34 -8.36 1.87 15.18
C ILE A 34 -9.29 1.75 16.40
N GLU A 35 -10.03 2.79 16.78
CA GLU A 35 -11.00 2.76 17.89
C GLU A 35 -11.92 1.53 17.84
N ASP A 36 -12.53 1.29 16.68
CA ASP A 36 -13.42 0.14 16.40
C ASP A 36 -12.68 -1.13 15.97
N ALA A 37 -11.35 -1.14 16.00
CA ALA A 37 -10.57 -2.31 15.60
C ALA A 37 -10.69 -3.46 16.62
N ASP A 38 -10.57 -4.69 16.12
CA ASP A 38 -10.63 -5.89 16.94
C ASP A 38 -9.44 -6.01 17.92
N ILE A 39 -9.55 -6.97 18.84
CA ILE A 39 -8.51 -7.24 19.85
C ILE A 39 -7.17 -7.63 19.21
N GLN A 40 -7.20 -8.32 18.06
CA GLN A 40 -5.99 -8.77 17.38
C GLN A 40 -5.20 -7.58 16.82
N CYS A 41 -5.89 -6.64 16.19
CA CYS A 41 -5.30 -5.42 15.67
C CYS A 41 -4.73 -4.56 16.79
N LYS A 42 -5.51 -4.33 17.86
CA LYS A 42 -5.04 -3.60 19.05
C LYS A 42 -3.79 -4.24 19.67
N ARG A 43 -3.69 -5.57 19.67
CA ARG A 43 -2.50 -6.31 20.12
C ARG A 43 -1.28 -6.08 19.22
N LEU A 44 -1.45 -6.09 17.89
CA LEU A 44 -0.36 -5.80 16.94
C LEU A 44 0.17 -4.37 17.11
N VAL A 45 -0.73 -3.42 17.37
CA VAL A 45 -0.38 -2.02 17.64
C VAL A 45 0.37 -1.89 18.96
N LYS A 46 -0.12 -2.52 20.04
CA LYS A 46 0.57 -2.53 21.34
C LYS A 46 1.98 -3.14 21.26
N LYS A 47 2.19 -4.13 20.39
CA LYS A 47 3.50 -4.73 20.13
C LYS A 47 4.43 -3.87 19.26
N GLY A 48 3.93 -2.78 18.69
CA GLY A 48 4.69 -1.92 17.78
C GLY A 48 4.95 -2.53 16.39
N ILE A 49 4.29 -3.65 16.06
CA ILE A 49 4.37 -4.29 14.74
C ILE A 49 3.57 -3.48 13.72
N VAL A 50 2.39 -3.01 14.14
CA VAL A 50 1.57 -2.06 13.37
C VAL A 50 1.65 -0.70 14.05
N ARG A 51 1.87 0.36 13.26
CA ARG A 51 1.82 1.75 13.73
C ARG A 51 0.60 2.44 13.16
N VAL A 52 -0.12 3.18 14.00
CA VAL A 52 -1.15 4.12 13.53
C VAL A 52 -0.44 5.42 13.18
N ALA A 53 -0.42 5.79 11.90
CA ALA A 53 0.32 6.97 11.46
C ALA A 53 -0.25 7.55 10.16
N ASP A 54 -0.37 8.87 10.12
CA ASP A 54 -0.84 9.60 8.95
C ASP A 54 0.23 9.61 7.83
N ILE A 55 -0.08 8.92 6.73
CA ILE A 55 0.82 8.74 5.58
C ILE A 55 1.04 10.00 4.75
N LYS A 56 0.36 11.12 5.06
CA LYS A 56 0.69 12.44 4.49
C LYS A 56 2.03 12.97 5.03
N PHE A 57 2.55 12.39 6.10
CA PHE A 57 3.82 12.75 6.71
C PHE A 57 4.86 11.63 6.52
N PRO A 58 6.17 11.97 6.53
CA PRO A 58 7.22 10.97 6.41
C PRO A 58 7.13 9.89 7.49
N LEU A 59 7.36 8.64 7.09
CA LEU A 59 7.40 7.53 8.01
C LEU A 59 8.71 7.54 8.80
N PRO A 60 8.70 7.12 10.09
CA PRO A 60 9.90 7.11 10.94
C PRO A 60 10.85 5.95 10.62
N TYR A 61 11.01 5.63 9.34
CA TYR A 61 11.89 4.56 8.84
C TYR A 61 13.03 5.16 8.00
N ARG A 62 14.22 4.58 8.13
CA ARG A 62 15.37 4.95 7.28
C ARG A 62 15.11 4.55 5.84
N ALA A 63 15.80 5.19 4.90
CA ALA A 63 15.72 4.78 3.51
C ALA A 63 16.14 3.31 3.36
N LYS A 64 15.50 2.58 2.44
CA LYS A 64 15.80 1.16 2.14
C LYS A 64 15.71 0.23 3.36
N SER A 65 14.79 0.49 4.28
CA SER A 65 14.58 -0.35 5.48
C SER A 65 13.82 -1.64 5.19
N PHE A 66 13.00 -1.65 4.14
CA PHE A 66 12.15 -2.78 3.77
C PHE A 66 12.50 -3.26 2.37
N HIS A 67 12.50 -4.57 2.16
CA HIS A 67 12.72 -5.14 0.82
C HIS A 67 11.53 -4.84 -0.08
N LEU A 68 10.32 -4.98 0.46
CA LEU A 68 9.07 -4.74 -0.25
C LEU A 68 8.18 -3.81 0.57
N VAL A 69 7.61 -2.81 -0.10
CA VAL A 69 6.54 -1.98 0.46
C VAL A 69 5.27 -2.26 -0.33
N ILE A 70 4.17 -2.51 0.37
CA ILE A 70 2.85 -2.77 -0.21
C ILE A 70 1.92 -1.67 0.26
N VAL A 71 1.30 -0.95 -0.68
CA VAL A 71 0.34 0.10 -0.37
C VAL A 71 -1.01 -0.29 -0.94
N SER A 72 -1.99 -0.50 -0.07
CA SER A 72 -3.33 -0.95 -0.47
C SER A 72 -4.34 0.17 -0.24
N ASP A 73 -5.06 0.59 -1.29
CA ASP A 73 -6.23 1.50 -1.28
C ASP A 73 -6.05 2.86 -0.57
N ALA A 74 -4.87 3.17 -0.03
CA ALA A 74 -4.64 4.38 0.76
C ALA A 74 -4.37 5.61 -0.12
N LEU A 75 -3.70 5.40 -1.26
CA LEU A 75 -3.33 6.50 -2.17
C LEU A 75 -4.54 7.13 -2.86
N ASP A 76 -5.63 6.38 -3.03
CA ASP A 76 -6.85 6.88 -3.65
C ASP A 76 -7.49 8.01 -2.84
N TYR A 77 -7.28 8.05 -1.52
CA TYR A 77 -7.82 9.10 -0.65
C TYR A 77 -6.93 10.34 -0.58
N LEU A 78 -5.76 10.33 -1.22
CA LEU A 78 -4.83 11.45 -1.21
C LEU A 78 -5.13 12.47 -2.32
N SER A 79 -5.09 13.76 -1.94
CA SER A 79 -5.02 14.86 -2.89
C SER A 79 -3.70 14.78 -3.68
N PRO A 80 -3.63 15.36 -4.90
CA PRO A 80 -2.38 15.42 -5.66
C PRO A 80 -1.19 15.98 -4.85
N LYS A 81 -1.42 17.03 -4.03
CA LYS A 81 -0.40 17.61 -3.14
C LYS A 81 0.22 16.59 -2.19
N TYR A 82 -0.60 15.71 -1.59
CA TYR A 82 -0.11 14.70 -0.66
C TYR A 82 0.46 13.49 -1.39
N LEU A 83 -0.14 13.08 -2.50
CA LEU A 83 0.36 11.99 -3.32
C LEU A 83 1.80 12.25 -3.78
N ASN A 84 2.11 13.50 -4.17
CA ASN A 84 3.46 13.95 -4.57
C ASN A 84 4.51 13.84 -3.46
N ARG A 85 4.09 13.70 -2.20
CA ARG A 85 5.00 13.53 -1.06
C ARG A 85 5.01 12.09 -0.58
N THR A 86 3.83 11.47 -0.49
CA THR A 86 3.65 10.12 0.05
C THR A 86 4.24 9.06 -0.87
N LEU A 87 4.02 9.12 -2.18
CA LEU A 87 4.53 8.06 -3.06
C LEU A 87 6.07 8.00 -3.08
N PRO A 88 6.80 9.13 -3.23
CA PRO A 88 8.25 9.12 -3.11
C PRO A 88 8.74 8.62 -1.74
N GLU A 89 8.01 8.93 -0.67
CA GLU A 89 8.31 8.43 0.67
C GLU A 89 8.19 6.90 0.79
N MET A 90 7.16 6.31 0.16
CA MET A 90 7.02 4.84 0.10
C MET A 90 8.16 4.20 -0.70
N ALA A 91 8.55 4.82 -1.81
CA ALA A 91 9.68 4.36 -2.61
C ALA A 91 11.02 4.50 -1.88
N ARG A 92 11.21 5.57 -1.09
CA ARG A 92 12.42 5.81 -0.28
C ARG A 92 12.65 4.71 0.75
N VAL A 93 11.61 4.25 1.44
CA VAL A 93 11.75 3.22 2.49
C VAL A 93 11.87 1.80 1.92
N SER A 94 11.57 1.61 0.63
CA SER A 94 11.77 0.36 -0.09
C SER A 94 13.20 0.22 -0.63
N SER A 95 13.77 -0.98 -0.56
CA SER A 95 15.06 -1.31 -1.17
C SER A 95 14.93 -2.03 -2.50
N ASN A 96 13.93 -2.91 -2.70
CA ASN A 96 13.82 -3.72 -3.91
C ASN A 96 12.60 -3.36 -4.77
N GLY A 97 11.49 -2.95 -4.16
CA GLY A 97 10.28 -2.67 -4.92
C GLY A 97 9.09 -2.21 -4.10
N LEU A 98 8.14 -1.61 -4.80
CA LEU A 98 6.92 -1.05 -4.26
C LEU A 98 5.73 -1.64 -5.03
N VAL A 99 4.70 -2.09 -4.33
CA VAL A 99 3.46 -2.59 -4.95
C VAL A 99 2.31 -1.68 -4.53
N LEU A 100 1.57 -1.18 -5.51
CA LEU A 100 0.43 -0.30 -5.29
C LEU A 100 -0.85 -1.00 -5.72
N PHE A 101 -1.83 -1.10 -4.82
CA PHE A 101 -3.20 -1.49 -5.14
C PHE A 101 -4.10 -0.26 -5.09
N THR A 102 -4.78 0.05 -6.19
CA THR A 102 -5.64 1.23 -6.34
C THR A 102 -6.95 0.88 -7.05
N GLY A 103 -8.05 1.51 -6.68
CA GLY A 103 -9.36 1.20 -7.24
C GLY A 103 -9.50 1.60 -8.71
N TYR A 104 -10.31 0.87 -9.48
CA TYR A 104 -10.70 1.28 -10.83
C TYR A 104 -11.64 2.49 -10.78
N PRO A 105 -11.53 3.47 -11.70
CA PRO A 105 -12.41 4.63 -11.75
C PRO A 105 -13.85 4.31 -12.20
N HIS A 106 -14.21 3.05 -12.45
CA HIS A 106 -15.55 2.65 -12.90
C HIS A 106 -16.59 2.95 -11.82
N ASN A 107 -17.85 3.18 -12.24
CA ASN A 107 -19.08 3.61 -11.53
C ASN A 107 -19.43 2.93 -10.18
N LYS A 108 -18.47 2.62 -9.32
CA LYS A 108 -18.68 2.28 -7.93
C LYS A 108 -18.93 3.60 -7.22
N LYS A 109 -20.19 3.84 -6.86
CA LYS A 109 -20.52 4.90 -5.89
C LYS A 109 -19.56 4.72 -4.70
N PRO A 110 -18.92 5.79 -4.20
CA PRO A 110 -18.14 5.69 -2.97
C PRO A 110 -19.00 4.99 -1.93
N LYS A 111 -18.48 3.99 -1.22
CA LYS A 111 -19.30 3.33 -0.20
C LYS A 111 -19.70 4.42 0.80
N THR A 112 -20.96 4.44 1.20
CA THR A 112 -21.53 5.54 2.01
C THR A 112 -20.78 5.77 3.34
N GLY A 113 -19.98 4.80 3.80
CA GLY A 113 -19.09 4.90 4.97
C GLY A 113 -17.65 5.34 4.71
N ASP A 114 -17.18 5.42 3.46
CA ASP A 114 -15.78 5.75 3.13
C ASP A 114 -15.43 7.18 3.57
N LYS A 115 -16.37 8.13 3.41
CA LYS A 115 -16.15 9.52 3.85
C LYS A 115 -16.08 9.64 5.38
N ALA A 116 -16.83 8.82 6.12
CA ALA A 116 -16.79 8.81 7.57
C ALA A 116 -15.47 8.22 8.10
N LYS A 117 -15.01 7.12 7.49
CA LYS A 117 -13.79 6.42 7.92
C LYS A 117 -12.49 7.11 7.46
N PHE A 118 -12.49 7.69 6.26
CA PHE A 118 -11.28 8.21 5.61
C PHE A 118 -11.26 9.76 5.51
N GLY A 119 -12.34 10.41 5.97
CA GLY A 119 -12.53 11.87 5.95
C GLY A 119 -12.76 12.47 4.56
N HIS A 120 -12.43 11.75 3.48
CA HIS A 120 -12.46 12.23 2.10
C HIS A 120 -13.06 11.16 1.18
N SER A 121 -13.67 11.58 0.06
CA SER A 121 -14.07 10.65 -0.99
C SER A 121 -12.84 10.18 -1.77
N ALA A 122 -12.80 8.89 -2.11
CA ALA A 122 -11.76 8.31 -2.96
C ALA A 122 -11.70 9.05 -4.32
N LYS A 123 -10.48 9.43 -4.72
CA LYS A 123 -10.14 10.00 -6.03
C LYS A 123 -9.55 8.90 -6.90
N LEU A 124 -10.42 8.05 -7.41
CA LEU A 124 -10.06 6.93 -8.26
C LEU A 124 -9.48 7.45 -9.59
N ARG A 125 -8.30 6.96 -9.96
CA ARG A 125 -7.55 7.39 -11.15
C ARG A 125 -7.42 6.23 -12.13
N SER A 126 -7.42 6.53 -13.43
CA SER A 126 -7.19 5.50 -14.46
C SER A 126 -5.74 5.02 -14.46
N SER A 127 -5.50 3.85 -15.05
CA SER A 127 -4.16 3.30 -15.21
C SER A 127 -3.27 4.24 -16.02
N THR A 128 -3.83 4.85 -17.08
CA THR A 128 -3.13 5.86 -17.88
C THR A 128 -2.72 7.10 -17.06
N TRP A 129 -3.51 7.50 -16.07
CA TRP A 129 -3.17 8.58 -15.17
C TRP A 129 -2.01 8.17 -14.25
N TRP A 130 -2.08 6.98 -13.66
CA TRP A 130 -1.03 6.44 -12.79
C TRP A 130 0.31 6.30 -13.53
N ILE A 131 0.29 5.78 -14.75
CA ILE A 131 1.49 5.62 -15.58
C ILE A 131 2.16 6.98 -15.85
N ARG A 132 1.39 8.01 -16.24
CA ARG A 132 1.93 9.37 -16.43
C ARG A 132 2.54 9.91 -15.14
N TYR A 133 1.83 9.72 -14.03
CA TYR A 133 2.28 10.16 -12.73
C TYR A 133 3.59 9.49 -12.28
N PHE A 134 3.77 8.20 -12.57
CA PHE A 134 5.02 7.48 -12.28
C PHE A 134 6.19 8.05 -13.09
N ILE A 135 5.98 8.34 -14.37
CA ILE A 135 7.00 8.98 -15.24
C ILE A 135 7.41 10.34 -14.67
N GLU A 136 6.43 11.18 -14.29
CA GLU A 136 6.67 12.51 -13.71
C GLU A 136 7.43 12.45 -12.36
N THR A 137 7.29 11.36 -11.62
CA THR A 137 7.93 11.15 -10.31
C THR A 137 9.19 10.28 -10.36
N SER A 138 9.67 9.98 -11.58
CA SER A 138 10.84 9.14 -11.85
C SER A 138 10.73 7.74 -11.21
N LEU A 139 9.51 7.21 -11.12
CA LEU A 139 9.25 5.85 -10.67
C LEU A 139 9.06 4.94 -11.88
N GLU A 140 9.95 3.97 -12.01
CA GLU A 140 9.89 3.00 -13.10
C GLU A 140 9.01 1.81 -12.72
N GLN A 141 8.26 1.30 -13.70
CA GLN A 141 7.60 0.00 -13.53
C GLN A 141 8.62 -1.13 -13.48
N ASN A 142 8.28 -2.15 -12.71
CA ASN A 142 9.03 -3.39 -12.60
C ASN A 142 8.32 -4.49 -13.40
N ASP A 143 8.52 -4.49 -14.72
CA ASP A 143 7.87 -5.42 -15.64
C ASP A 143 8.14 -6.90 -15.28
N ALA A 144 9.34 -7.19 -14.77
CA ALA A 144 9.70 -8.53 -14.33
C ALA A 144 8.87 -8.98 -13.13
N ALA A 145 8.63 -8.08 -12.16
CA ALA A 145 7.76 -8.36 -11.02
C ALA A 145 6.29 -8.46 -11.43
N SER A 146 5.82 -7.56 -12.30
CA SER A 146 4.46 -7.59 -12.85
C SER A 146 4.17 -8.92 -13.54
N LYS A 147 5.07 -9.38 -14.43
CA LYS A 147 4.91 -10.67 -15.13
C LYS A 147 4.90 -11.86 -14.18
N LYS A 148 5.75 -11.85 -13.14
CA LYS A 148 5.75 -12.91 -12.11
C LYS A 148 4.45 -12.92 -11.32
N PHE A 149 3.92 -11.74 -10.98
CA PHE A 149 2.64 -11.62 -10.29
C PHE A 149 1.49 -12.16 -11.16
N GLU A 150 1.44 -11.79 -12.44
CA GLU A 150 0.41 -12.29 -13.38
C GLU A 150 0.43 -13.82 -13.47
N GLN A 151 1.62 -14.42 -13.61
CA GLN A 151 1.77 -15.88 -13.62
C GLN A 151 1.26 -16.53 -12.32
N ALA A 152 1.59 -15.94 -11.17
CA ALA A 152 1.13 -16.42 -9.87
C ALA A 152 -0.38 -16.23 -9.68
N ALA A 153 -0.94 -15.12 -10.17
CA ALA A 153 -2.36 -14.82 -10.11
C ALA A 153 -3.17 -15.83 -10.91
N VAL A 154 -2.75 -16.15 -12.14
CA VAL A 154 -3.37 -17.20 -12.98
C VAL A 154 -3.32 -18.55 -12.26
N LYS A 155 -2.15 -18.94 -11.73
CA LYS A 155 -1.98 -20.21 -11.00
C LYS A 155 -2.89 -20.33 -9.77
N ARG A 156 -3.20 -19.21 -9.12
CA ARG A 156 -4.08 -19.15 -7.94
C ARG A 156 -5.52 -18.78 -8.27
N SER A 157 -5.88 -18.70 -9.56
CA SER A 157 -7.20 -18.23 -10.02
C SER A 157 -7.61 -16.89 -9.41
N TYR A 158 -6.63 -16.04 -9.11
CA TYR A 158 -6.84 -14.72 -8.53
C TYR A 158 -7.17 -13.71 -9.64
N HIS A 159 -8.35 -13.10 -9.53
CA HIS A 159 -8.83 -12.08 -10.46
C HIS A 159 -8.85 -10.73 -9.74
N PRO A 160 -7.88 -9.83 -10.02
CA PRO A 160 -7.79 -8.56 -9.33
C PRO A 160 -9.01 -7.69 -9.66
N THR A 161 -9.65 -7.16 -8.62
CA THR A 161 -10.78 -6.21 -8.73
C THR A 161 -10.35 -4.75 -8.57
N CYS A 162 -9.03 -4.53 -8.59
CA CYS A 162 -8.33 -3.26 -8.51
C CYS A 162 -7.17 -3.22 -9.52
N GLN A 163 -6.57 -2.06 -9.70
CA GLN A 163 -5.36 -1.83 -10.47
C GLN A 163 -4.14 -2.13 -9.59
N ILE A 164 -3.19 -2.90 -10.12
CA ILE A 164 -1.99 -3.32 -9.40
C ILE A 164 -0.77 -2.84 -10.17
N PHE A 165 0.12 -2.11 -9.51
CA PHE A 165 1.36 -1.61 -10.11
C PHE A 165 2.55 -2.11 -9.32
N HIS A 166 3.51 -2.73 -10.00
CA HIS A 166 4.81 -3.06 -9.43
C HIS A 166 5.81 -2.01 -9.89
N LEU A 167 6.44 -1.32 -8.95
CA LEU A 167 7.40 -0.25 -9.18
C LEU A 167 8.76 -0.64 -8.61
N LYS A 168 9.82 -0.11 -9.21
CA LYS A 168 11.18 -0.17 -8.64
C LYS A 168 11.30 0.84 -7.50
N SER A 169 12.18 0.54 -6.54
CA SER A 169 12.64 1.51 -5.54
C SER A 169 13.53 2.57 -6.21
N TYR A 170 13.72 3.71 -5.54
CA TYR A 170 14.73 4.68 -5.98
C TYR A 170 16.14 4.09 -5.82
N ASN A 171 16.98 4.32 -6.83
CA ASN A 171 18.40 3.93 -6.83
C ASN A 171 19.19 4.68 -5.76
#